data_AF-A0A829HC60-F1
#
_entry.id   AF-A0A829HC60-F1
#
_cell.length_a   1.000
_cell.length_b   1.000
_cell.length_c   1.000
_cell.angle_alpha   90.00
_cell.angle_beta   90.00
_cell.angle_gamma   90.00
#
_symmetry.space_group_name_H-M   'P 1'
#
loop_
_entity.id
_entity.type
_entity.pdbx_description
1 polymer ?
#
loop_
_entity_poly.entity_id
_entity_poly.type
_entity_poly.pdbx_seq_one_letter_code
_entity_poly.pdbx_strand_id
1 'polypeptide(L)'
;MIDELELKPTDVEYENIQQGIYHLSRVDVNEHFAFPSAQVARAWLRAAGNSANMKFRGAGLFKEGTLYFEGKRYIPKIYFKYDEINSKDKSHRLPDELLQIPELIEYAEKSLRFEIKILSTQLKDWYLHLGCNWDADTATMLINDQFISKLQLSANMPIENEVIESLPKNLRLTYTAWVNGEDLRQVLSRPTFYRYRTRLMEYGIDISIVKDIEKEQSNIVPMIRYLEAVPMGIPDWAYEKGLVA
;
A
#
# COMPACT_ATOMS: atom_id res chain seq x y z
N MET A 1 28.78 9.80 -23.20
CA MET A 1 27.62 10.39 -23.90
C MET A 1 26.70 9.25 -24.25
N ILE A 2 25.40 9.37 -23.98
CA ILE A 2 24.42 8.37 -24.46
C ILE A 2 23.96 8.87 -25.83
N ASP A 3 24.73 8.56 -26.87
CA ASP A 3 24.50 9.05 -28.24
C ASP A 3 23.11 8.66 -28.78
N GLU A 4 22.52 7.60 -28.23
CA GLU A 4 21.17 7.11 -28.56
C GLU A 4 20.03 8.07 -28.16
N LEU A 5 20.27 8.99 -27.22
CA LEU A 5 19.26 9.94 -26.76
C LEU A 5 19.32 11.29 -27.48
N GLU A 6 20.32 11.50 -28.34
CA GLU A 6 20.60 12.78 -29.04
C GLU A 6 20.70 14.01 -28.11
N LEU A 7 20.93 13.79 -26.80
CA LEU A 7 21.05 14.85 -25.80
C LEU A 7 22.46 15.44 -25.82
N LYS A 8 22.54 16.77 -25.89
CA LYS A 8 23.79 17.54 -25.83
C LYS A 8 23.74 18.54 -24.67
N PRO A 9 23.79 18.07 -23.41
CA PRO A 9 23.82 18.98 -22.26
C PRO A 9 25.07 19.85 -22.32
N THR A 10 24.94 21.10 -21.91
CA THR A 10 26.08 21.99 -21.64
C THR A 10 26.90 21.47 -20.45
N ASP A 11 28.15 21.93 -20.32
CA ASP A 11 29.01 21.57 -19.17
C ASP A 11 28.33 21.89 -17.83
N VAL A 12 27.62 23.02 -17.75
CA VAL A 12 26.87 23.44 -16.56
C VAL A 12 25.68 22.51 -16.27
N GLU A 13 24.92 22.11 -17.30
CA GLU A 13 23.82 21.16 -17.12
C GLU A 13 24.34 19.78 -16.70
N TYR A 14 25.47 19.35 -17.27
CA TYR A 14 26.12 18.11 -16.88
C TYR A 14 26.58 18.16 -15.41
N GLU A 15 27.23 19.24 -14.99
CA GLU A 15 27.63 19.45 -13.60
C GLU A 15 26.42 19.48 -12.66
N ASN A 16 25.36 20.21 -13.01
CA ASN A 16 24.11 20.23 -12.27
C ASN A 16 23.52 18.82 -12.12
N ILE A 17 23.52 18.01 -13.18
CA ILE A 17 23.03 16.62 -13.12
C ILE A 17 23.87 15.80 -12.14
N GLN A 18 25.20 15.87 -12.24
CA GLN A 18 26.11 15.15 -11.32
C GLN A 18 25.94 15.59 -9.87
N GLN A 19 25.67 16.88 -9.64
CA GLN A 19 25.43 17.43 -8.31
C GLN A 19 23.99 17.23 -7.81
N GLY A 20 23.11 16.57 -8.55
CA GLY A 20 21.72 16.35 -8.15
C GLY A 20 20.80 17.57 -8.29
N ILE A 21 21.26 18.64 -8.94
CA ILE A 21 20.55 19.90 -9.15
C ILE A 21 19.60 19.76 -10.36
N TYR A 22 18.64 18.85 -10.24
CA TYR A 22 17.59 18.63 -11.23
C TYR A 22 16.25 18.38 -10.55
N HIS A 23 15.16 18.76 -11.22
CA HIS A 23 13.82 18.70 -10.66
C HIS A 23 13.18 17.32 -10.80
N LEU A 24 12.67 16.81 -9.69
CA LEU A 24 11.85 15.59 -9.64
C LEU A 24 10.36 15.96 -9.68
N SER A 25 9.66 15.50 -10.73
CA SER A 25 8.22 15.72 -10.90
C SER A 25 7.36 14.63 -10.25
N ARG A 26 7.93 13.45 -10.07
CA ARG A 26 7.33 12.29 -9.42
C ARG A 26 8.43 11.36 -8.92
N VAL A 27 8.22 10.76 -7.74
CA VAL A 27 9.06 9.67 -7.24
C VAL A 27 8.15 8.58 -6.69
N ASP A 28 8.35 7.34 -7.14
CA ASP A 28 7.63 6.18 -6.63
C ASP A 28 8.61 5.40 -5.71
N VAL A 29 8.37 5.42 -4.41
CA VAL A 29 9.18 4.69 -3.43
C VAL A 29 8.48 3.39 -3.07
N ASN A 30 9.21 2.28 -3.01
CA ASN A 30 8.62 0.97 -2.74
C ASN A 30 9.48 0.07 -1.86
N GLU A 31 8.84 -0.90 -1.23
CA GLU A 31 9.44 -1.95 -0.43
C GLU A 31 8.72 -3.29 -0.69
N HIS A 32 9.47 -4.39 -0.66
CA HIS A 32 8.94 -5.74 -0.83
C HIS A 32 8.91 -6.47 0.50
N PHE A 33 7.78 -7.08 0.82
CA PHE A 33 7.64 -7.92 2.00
C PHE A 33 7.50 -9.38 1.63
N ALA A 34 8.27 -10.23 2.31
CA ALA A 34 8.30 -11.66 2.09
C ALA A 34 7.01 -12.33 2.58
N PHE A 35 6.49 -13.27 1.79
CA PHE A 35 5.37 -14.14 2.13
C PHE A 35 5.72 -15.61 1.88
N PRO A 36 5.20 -16.55 2.70
CA PRO A 36 5.51 -17.98 2.54
C PRO A 36 5.07 -18.57 1.20
N SER A 37 4.00 -18.05 0.60
CA SER A 37 3.52 -18.48 -0.71
C SER A 37 2.62 -17.44 -1.36
N ALA A 38 2.44 -17.54 -2.68
CA ALA A 38 1.52 -16.70 -3.45
C ALA A 38 0.06 -16.79 -2.95
N GLN A 39 -0.35 -17.97 -2.45
CA GLN A 39 -1.69 -18.16 -1.88
C GLN A 39 -1.85 -17.32 -0.61
N VAL A 40 -0.86 -17.33 0.28
CA VAL A 40 -0.86 -16.54 1.52
C VAL A 40 -0.80 -15.05 1.20
N ALA A 41 0.07 -14.63 0.28
CA ALA A 41 0.18 -13.23 -0.15
C ALA A 41 -1.16 -12.69 -0.69
N ARG A 42 -1.82 -13.44 -1.58
CA ARG A 42 -3.13 -13.07 -2.12
C ARG A 42 -4.25 -13.10 -1.08
N ALA A 43 -4.24 -14.08 -0.17
CA ALA A 43 -5.22 -14.15 0.92
C ALA A 43 -5.07 -12.94 1.85
N TRP A 44 -3.83 -12.60 2.23
CA TRP A 44 -3.53 -11.42 3.02
C TRP A 44 -3.98 -10.14 2.32
N LEU A 45 -3.65 -9.98 1.04
CA LEU A 45 -4.01 -8.79 0.28
C LEU A 45 -5.53 -8.60 0.15
N ARG A 46 -6.27 -9.70 -0.07
CA ARG A 46 -7.75 -9.67 -0.06
C ARG A 46 -8.30 -9.31 1.32
N ALA A 47 -7.76 -9.89 2.39
CA ALA A 47 -8.17 -9.58 3.75
C ALA A 47 -7.90 -8.10 4.09
N ALA A 48 -6.72 -7.59 3.71
CA ALA A 48 -6.37 -6.18 3.83
C ALA A 48 -7.31 -5.30 3.00
N GLY A 49 -7.74 -5.72 1.81
CA GLY A 49 -8.75 -5.00 1.04
C GLY A 49 -10.07 -4.74 1.77
N ASN A 50 -10.43 -5.62 2.71
CA ASN A 50 -11.67 -5.54 3.50
C ASN A 50 -11.47 -4.97 4.92
N SER A 51 -10.25 -4.60 5.30
CA SER A 51 -9.92 -4.25 6.69
C SER A 51 -8.86 -3.16 6.85
N ALA A 52 -8.16 -2.80 5.78
CA ALA A 52 -7.14 -1.79 5.83
C ALA A 52 -7.73 -0.39 5.85
N ASN A 53 -7.30 0.38 6.84
CA ASN A 53 -7.50 1.81 6.94
C ASN A 53 -6.12 2.47 6.99
N MET A 54 -5.98 3.66 6.42
CA MET A 54 -4.78 4.46 6.62
C MET A 54 -5.10 5.72 7.42
N LYS A 55 -4.28 5.99 8.44
CA LYS A 55 -4.44 7.14 9.33
C LYS A 55 -4.58 8.43 8.52
N PHE A 56 -5.61 9.22 8.83
CA PHE A 56 -5.99 10.47 8.14
C PHE A 56 -6.47 10.33 6.68
N ARG A 57 -6.62 9.11 6.16
CA ARG A 57 -7.10 8.87 4.78
C ARG A 57 -8.35 8.00 4.71
N GLY A 58 -8.50 7.07 5.64
CA GLY A 58 -9.64 6.17 5.69
C GLY A 58 -9.39 4.83 5.01
N ALA A 59 -10.48 4.15 4.65
CA ALA A 59 -10.46 2.80 4.11
C ALA A 59 -9.73 2.71 2.77
N GLY A 60 -9.03 1.60 2.55
CA GLY A 60 -8.46 1.28 1.24
C GLY A 60 -9.53 0.88 0.22
N LEU A 61 -9.24 1.11 -1.06
CA LEU A 61 -10.04 0.67 -2.19
C LEU A 61 -9.32 -0.50 -2.87
N PHE A 62 -9.89 -1.70 -2.79
CA PHE A 62 -9.36 -2.86 -3.49
C PHE A 62 -9.91 -2.92 -4.92
N LYS A 63 -9.02 -2.86 -5.93
CA LYS A 63 -9.37 -2.92 -7.35
C LYS A 63 -8.29 -3.69 -8.13
N GLU A 64 -8.72 -4.65 -8.94
CA GLU A 64 -7.84 -5.36 -9.90
C GLU A 64 -6.57 -5.95 -9.25
N GLY A 65 -6.70 -6.56 -8.07
CA GLY A 65 -5.55 -7.16 -7.37
C GLY A 65 -4.62 -6.15 -6.70
N THR A 66 -5.00 -4.88 -6.62
CA THR A 66 -4.26 -3.81 -5.94
C THR A 66 -5.13 -3.12 -4.90
N LEU A 67 -4.58 -2.91 -3.71
CA LEU A 67 -5.18 -2.11 -2.65
C LEU A 67 -4.65 -0.69 -2.73
N TYR A 68 -5.52 0.27 -3.05
CA TYR A 68 -5.19 1.68 -3.15
C TYR A 68 -5.64 2.46 -1.92
N PHE A 69 -4.89 3.49 -1.54
CA PHE A 69 -5.34 4.47 -0.55
C PHE A 69 -5.48 5.83 -1.22
N GLU A 70 -6.63 6.48 -1.05
CA GLU A 70 -6.93 7.77 -1.68
C GLU A 70 -5.87 8.82 -1.29
N GLY A 71 -5.43 9.65 -2.24
CA GLY A 71 -4.43 10.67 -2.02
C GLY A 71 -4.25 11.64 -3.17
N LYS A 72 -4.12 12.93 -2.87
CA LYS A 72 -3.83 13.99 -3.88
C LYS A 72 -2.35 14.39 -3.97
N ARG A 73 -1.57 14.06 -2.94
CA ARG A 73 -0.19 14.50 -2.75
C ARG A 73 0.81 13.35 -2.87
N TYR A 74 0.46 12.23 -2.25
CA TYR A 74 1.08 10.94 -2.51
C TYR A 74 0.03 9.84 -2.45
N ILE A 75 0.21 8.75 -3.19
CA ILE A 75 -0.76 7.67 -3.39
C ILE A 75 -0.11 6.35 -2.98
N PRO A 76 -0.43 5.82 -1.79
CA PRO A 76 -0.01 4.50 -1.36
C PRO A 76 -0.81 3.40 -2.08
N LYS A 77 -0.14 2.30 -2.38
CA LYS A 77 -0.76 1.07 -2.90
C LYS A 77 -0.01 -0.17 -2.44
N ILE A 78 -0.75 -1.28 -2.32
CA ILE A 78 -0.21 -2.61 -2.04
C ILE A 78 -0.68 -3.55 -3.14
N TYR A 79 0.24 -4.29 -3.75
CA TYR A 79 -0.11 -5.26 -4.79
C TYR A 79 0.79 -6.47 -4.73
N PHE A 80 0.28 -7.58 -5.28
CA PHE A 80 1.06 -8.79 -5.43
C PHE A 80 1.93 -8.68 -6.68
N LYS A 81 3.25 -8.62 -6.49
CA LYS A 81 4.17 -8.25 -7.58
C LYS A 81 4.16 -9.27 -8.72
N TYR A 82 4.01 -10.55 -8.42
CA TYR A 82 3.91 -11.60 -9.43
C TYR A 82 2.76 -11.39 -10.41
N ASP A 83 1.59 -10.99 -9.93
CA ASP A 83 0.42 -10.74 -10.81
C ASP A 83 0.65 -9.48 -11.65
N GLU A 84 1.39 -8.50 -11.15
CA GLU A 84 1.74 -7.28 -11.89
C GLU A 84 2.73 -7.57 -13.02
N ILE A 85 3.81 -8.32 -12.77
CA ILE A 85 4.82 -8.61 -13.81
C ILE A 85 4.29 -9.53 -14.91
N ASN A 86 3.24 -10.31 -14.59
CA ASN A 86 2.52 -11.19 -15.51
C ASN A 86 1.22 -10.57 -16.06
N SER A 87 1.01 -9.27 -15.85
CA SER A 87 -0.21 -8.58 -16.31
C SER A 87 -0.37 -8.73 -17.82
N LYS A 88 -1.63 -8.85 -18.27
CA LYS A 88 -1.97 -8.83 -19.70
C LYS A 88 -1.76 -7.45 -20.32
N ASP A 89 -1.75 -6.40 -19.50
CA ASP A 89 -1.42 -5.04 -19.93
C ASP A 89 0.10 -4.90 -20.11
N LYS A 90 0.51 -4.50 -21.32
CA LYS A 90 1.91 -4.26 -21.68
C LYS A 90 2.54 -3.13 -20.88
N SER A 91 1.76 -2.24 -20.27
CA SER A 91 2.28 -1.13 -19.46
C SER A 91 2.96 -1.58 -18.16
N HIS A 92 2.57 -2.75 -17.63
CA HIS A 92 3.03 -3.28 -16.34
C HIS A 92 3.74 -4.63 -16.45
N ARG A 93 3.60 -5.31 -17.59
CA ARG A 93 4.27 -6.58 -17.87
C ARG A 93 5.79 -6.38 -18.02
N LEU A 94 6.57 -7.26 -17.40
CA LEU A 94 8.02 -7.27 -17.63
C LEU A 94 8.35 -7.76 -19.05
N PRO A 95 9.45 -7.26 -19.65
CA PRO A 95 10.02 -7.82 -20.88
C PRO A 95 10.23 -9.34 -20.78
N ASP A 96 9.99 -10.06 -21.89
CA ASP A 96 10.04 -11.53 -21.93
C ASP A 96 11.41 -12.10 -21.56
N GLU A 97 12.49 -11.36 -21.81
CA GLU A 97 13.86 -11.74 -21.43
C GLU A 97 14.04 -11.77 -19.91
N LEU A 98 13.45 -10.82 -19.19
CA LEU A 98 13.51 -10.77 -17.72
C LEU A 98 12.60 -11.82 -17.08
N LEU A 99 11.50 -12.19 -17.75
CA LEU A 99 10.62 -13.26 -17.28
C LEU A 99 11.25 -14.65 -17.37
N GLN A 100 12.36 -14.80 -18.11
CA GLN A 100 13.11 -16.05 -18.19
C GLN A 100 14.05 -16.27 -17.00
N ILE A 101 14.23 -15.28 -16.12
CA ILE A 101 15.10 -15.37 -14.94
C ILE A 101 14.30 -16.02 -13.79
N PRO A 102 14.56 -17.30 -13.43
CA PRO A 102 13.74 -18.00 -12.44
C PRO A 102 13.78 -17.34 -11.06
N GLU A 103 14.93 -16.81 -10.65
CA GLU A 103 15.12 -16.17 -9.35
C GLU A 103 14.29 -14.88 -9.23
N LEU A 104 14.09 -14.16 -10.34
CA LEU A 104 13.24 -12.96 -10.40
C LEU A 104 11.76 -13.34 -10.23
N ILE A 105 11.33 -14.40 -10.91
CA ILE A 105 9.96 -14.90 -10.83
C ILE A 105 9.66 -15.37 -9.41
N GLU A 106 10.58 -16.13 -8.80
CA GLU A 106 10.46 -16.60 -7.42
C GLU A 106 10.42 -15.44 -6.42
N TYR A 107 11.29 -14.43 -6.60
CA TYR A 107 11.28 -13.21 -5.79
C TYR A 107 9.93 -12.50 -5.87
N ALA A 108 9.37 -12.34 -7.08
CA ALA A 108 8.07 -11.72 -7.27
C ALA A 108 6.92 -12.54 -6.66
N GLU A 109 6.95 -13.87 -6.79
CA GLU A 109 5.93 -14.80 -6.27
C GLU A 109 5.84 -14.80 -4.75
N LYS A 110 6.95 -14.51 -4.07
CA LYS A 110 7.02 -14.43 -2.61
C LYS A 110 6.85 -13.01 -2.08
N SER A 111 6.47 -12.03 -2.91
CA SER A 111 6.46 -10.62 -2.49
C SER A 111 5.10 -9.91 -2.63
N LEU A 112 4.68 -9.24 -1.56
CA LEU A 112 3.77 -8.09 -1.67
C LEU A 112 4.62 -6.82 -1.72
N ARG A 113 4.34 -5.97 -2.71
CA ARG A 113 5.01 -4.68 -2.83
C ARG A 113 4.13 -3.60 -2.24
N PHE A 114 4.72 -2.81 -1.35
CA PHE A 114 4.15 -1.59 -0.80
C PHE A 114 4.82 -0.43 -1.53
N GLU A 115 4.03 0.46 -2.12
CA GLU A 115 4.55 1.57 -2.92
C GLU A 115 3.82 2.86 -2.56
N ILE A 116 4.56 3.96 -2.44
CA ILE A 116 4.03 5.32 -2.41
C ILE A 116 4.46 6.07 -3.66
N LYS A 117 3.48 6.50 -4.45
CA LYS A 117 3.69 7.45 -5.55
C LYS A 117 3.62 8.86 -5.01
N ILE A 118 4.72 9.61 -5.05
CA ILE A 118 4.82 10.97 -4.51
C ILE A 118 4.78 11.96 -5.68
N LEU A 119 3.85 12.91 -5.64
CA LEU A 119 3.65 13.90 -6.71
C LEU A 119 4.44 15.18 -6.44
N SER A 120 4.72 15.96 -7.50
CA SER A 120 5.51 17.19 -7.48
C SER A 120 5.17 18.16 -6.34
N THR A 121 3.89 18.39 -6.06
CA THR A 121 3.46 19.26 -4.95
C THR A 121 3.94 18.76 -3.60
N GLN A 122 3.91 17.44 -3.37
CA GLN A 122 4.39 16.87 -2.12
C GLN A 122 5.92 16.88 -2.04
N LEU A 123 6.61 16.61 -3.16
CA LEU A 123 8.06 16.71 -3.24
C LEU A 123 8.54 18.13 -2.91
N LYS A 124 7.84 19.17 -3.38
CA LYS A 124 8.15 20.56 -3.05
C LYS A 124 7.96 20.84 -1.55
N ASP A 125 6.83 20.43 -0.98
CA ASP A 125 6.54 20.66 0.44
C ASP A 125 7.50 19.93 1.38
N TRP A 126 8.06 18.79 0.96
CA TRP A 126 9.10 18.06 1.70
C TRP A 126 10.52 18.47 1.34
N TYR A 127 10.70 19.47 0.46
CA TYR A 127 12.00 19.84 -0.07
C TYR A 127 12.74 18.69 -0.78
N LEU A 128 12.03 17.68 -1.28
CA LEU A 128 12.56 16.53 -2.03
C LEU A 128 12.38 16.66 -3.55
N HIS A 129 12.11 17.86 -4.03
CA HIS A 129 11.90 18.16 -5.46
C HIS A 129 13.20 18.34 -6.24
N LEU A 130 14.36 18.25 -5.58
CA LEU A 130 15.70 18.24 -6.18
C LEU A 130 16.38 16.92 -5.85
N GLY A 131 17.10 16.34 -6.82
CA GLY A 131 17.85 15.09 -6.63
C GLY A 131 18.86 15.15 -5.47
N CYS A 132 19.54 16.29 -5.32
CA CYS A 132 20.56 16.50 -4.28
C CYS A 132 20.01 16.51 -2.84
N ASN A 133 18.69 16.60 -2.68
CA ASN A 133 18.06 16.55 -1.35
C ASN A 133 17.68 15.12 -0.93
N TRP A 134 18.01 14.12 -1.74
CA TRP A 134 17.83 12.71 -1.42
C TRP A 134 19.15 12.10 -0.93
N ASP A 135 19.07 11.32 0.12
CA ASP A 135 20.15 10.45 0.59
C ASP A 135 19.72 8.97 0.53
N ALA A 136 20.64 8.09 0.95
CA ALA A 136 20.41 6.64 0.94
C ALA A 136 19.22 6.20 1.82
N ASP A 137 18.89 6.97 2.85
CA ASP A 137 17.87 6.60 3.84
C ASP A 137 16.50 7.24 3.56
N THR A 138 16.45 8.28 2.72
CA THR A 138 15.25 9.06 2.43
C THR A 138 14.10 8.17 1.95
N ALA A 139 14.37 7.22 1.05
CA ALA A 139 13.37 6.28 0.54
C ALA A 139 12.79 5.40 1.67
N THR A 140 13.67 4.82 2.49
CA THR A 140 13.32 3.99 3.64
C THR A 140 12.51 4.76 4.69
N MET A 141 12.91 5.99 4.99
CA MET A 141 12.17 6.88 5.89
C MET A 141 10.77 7.15 5.34
N LEU A 142 10.64 7.50 4.06
CA LEU A 142 9.36 7.84 3.45
C LEU A 142 8.38 6.66 3.46
N ILE A 143 8.82 5.46 3.09
CA ILE A 143 7.93 4.28 3.09
C ILE A 143 7.49 3.92 4.52
N ASN A 144 8.40 4.01 5.50
CA ASN A 144 8.10 3.73 6.90
C ASN A 144 7.14 4.76 7.51
N ASP A 145 7.45 6.06 7.38
CA ASP A 145 6.75 7.13 8.05
C ASP A 145 5.46 7.56 7.34
N GLN A 146 5.43 7.44 6.02
CA GLN A 146 4.29 7.91 5.21
C GLN A 146 3.34 6.79 4.81
N PHE A 147 3.76 5.52 4.93
CA PHE A 147 2.90 4.39 4.62
C PHE A 147 2.79 3.38 5.76
N ILE A 148 3.87 2.66 6.09
CA ILE A 148 3.81 1.48 6.97
C ILE A 148 3.30 1.84 8.36
N SER A 149 3.85 2.87 9.00
CA SER A 149 3.43 3.34 10.33
C SER A 149 2.00 3.89 10.39
N LYS A 150 1.42 4.24 9.23
CA LYS A 150 0.07 4.80 9.11
C LYS A 150 -0.96 3.76 8.70
N LEU A 151 -0.53 2.59 8.24
CA LEU A 151 -1.40 1.48 7.87
C LEU A 151 -1.95 0.83 9.13
N GLN A 152 -3.27 0.78 9.22
CA GLN A 152 -4.02 0.15 10.29
C GLN A 152 -4.85 -0.97 9.69
N LEU A 153 -4.67 -2.19 10.18
CA LEU A 153 -5.48 -3.32 9.77
C LEU A 153 -6.48 -3.57 10.89
N SER A 154 -7.75 -3.26 10.67
CA SER A 154 -8.78 -3.61 11.65
C SER A 154 -8.96 -5.11 11.62
N ALA A 155 -9.01 -5.77 12.77
CA ALA A 155 -9.27 -7.20 12.78
C ALA A 155 -10.69 -7.51 12.27
N ASN A 156 -11.58 -6.49 12.21
CA ASN A 156 -13.02 -6.60 11.90
C ASN A 156 -13.68 -7.80 12.58
N MET A 157 -13.12 -8.16 13.76
CA MET A 157 -13.58 -9.27 14.57
C MET A 157 -15.00 -8.93 15.02
N PRO A 158 -15.96 -9.85 14.90
CA PRO A 158 -17.24 -9.66 15.56
C PRO A 158 -16.98 -9.30 17.02
N ILE A 159 -17.57 -8.19 17.49
CA ILE A 159 -17.56 -7.86 18.90
C ILE A 159 -18.24 -9.04 19.62
N GLU A 160 -17.64 -9.55 20.71
CA GLU A 160 -18.27 -10.60 21.52
C GLU A 160 -19.66 -10.14 21.98
N ASN A 161 -20.64 -11.06 21.99
CA ASN A 161 -22.04 -10.72 22.27
C ASN A 161 -22.21 -9.96 23.60
N GLU A 162 -21.45 -10.33 24.63
CA GLU A 162 -21.46 -9.66 25.94
C GLU A 162 -21.03 -8.19 25.84
N VAL A 163 -20.05 -7.88 24.99
CA VAL A 163 -19.59 -6.51 24.75
C VAL A 163 -20.61 -5.74 23.90
N ILE A 164 -21.26 -6.37 22.93
CA ILE A 164 -22.37 -5.75 22.16
C ILE A 164 -23.53 -5.36 23.08
N GLU A 165 -23.85 -6.20 24.06
CA GLU A 165 -24.89 -5.94 25.05
C GLU A 165 -24.54 -4.79 25.98
N SER A 166 -23.25 -4.54 26.22
CA SER A 166 -22.75 -3.38 26.98
C SER A 166 -22.78 -2.06 26.18
N LEU A 167 -22.83 -2.12 24.84
CA LEU A 167 -22.86 -0.91 24.00
C LEU A 167 -24.17 -0.13 24.18
N PRO A 168 -24.12 1.22 24.17
CA PRO A 168 -25.30 2.06 24.05
C PRO A 168 -26.15 1.70 22.83
N LYS A 169 -27.48 1.76 22.98
CA LYS A 169 -28.46 1.32 21.98
C LYS A 169 -28.20 1.85 20.56
N ASN A 170 -27.78 3.11 20.44
CA ASN A 170 -27.45 3.74 19.16
C ASN A 170 -26.19 3.16 18.51
N LEU A 171 -25.16 2.82 19.29
CA LEU A 171 -23.97 2.15 18.76
C LEU A 171 -24.25 0.70 18.40
N ARG A 172 -25.09 0.01 19.19
CA ARG A 172 -25.52 -1.36 18.89
C ARG A 172 -26.26 -1.44 17.55
N LEU A 173 -27.24 -0.56 17.33
CA LEU A 173 -27.96 -0.48 16.06
C LEU A 173 -27.04 -0.13 14.88
N THR A 174 -26.11 0.81 15.09
CA THR A 174 -25.11 1.19 14.09
C THR A 174 -24.23 -0.02 13.72
N TYR A 175 -23.76 -0.76 14.73
CA TYR A 175 -22.96 -1.97 14.54
C TYR A 175 -23.76 -3.05 13.81
N THR A 176 -25.02 -3.30 14.17
CA THR A 176 -25.89 -4.27 13.48
C THR A 176 -26.08 -3.92 12.00
N ALA A 177 -26.37 -2.67 11.67
CA ALA A 177 -26.48 -2.21 10.29
C ALA A 177 -25.17 -2.42 9.51
N TRP A 178 -24.03 -2.08 10.13
CA TRP A 178 -22.71 -2.31 9.54
C TRP A 178 -22.39 -3.80 9.34
N VAL A 179 -22.73 -4.67 10.29
CA VAL A 179 -22.57 -6.13 10.17
C VAL A 179 -23.38 -6.68 9.00
N ASN A 180 -24.55 -6.11 8.75
CA ASN A 180 -25.41 -6.41 7.61
C ASN A 180 -24.97 -5.71 6.32
N GLY A 181 -23.74 -5.18 6.24
CA GLY A 181 -23.17 -4.62 5.02
C GLY A 181 -23.71 -3.26 4.58
N GLU A 182 -24.46 -2.54 5.42
CA GLU A 182 -24.92 -1.19 5.07
C GLU A 182 -23.75 -0.20 5.00
N ASP A 183 -23.72 0.62 3.93
CA ASP A 183 -22.81 1.76 3.85
C ASP A 183 -23.30 2.90 4.76
N LEU A 184 -22.78 2.92 5.99
CA LEU A 184 -23.17 3.90 7.00
C LEU A 184 -22.86 5.35 6.63
N ARG A 185 -22.05 5.63 5.59
CA ARG A 185 -21.86 7.00 5.08
C ARG A 185 -23.12 7.52 4.36
N GLN A 186 -23.97 6.62 3.86
CA GLN A 186 -25.23 6.96 3.20
C GLN A 186 -26.37 7.09 4.21
N VAL A 187 -26.27 6.37 5.33
CA VAL A 187 -27.33 6.31 6.36
C VAL A 187 -27.15 7.38 7.44
N LEU A 188 -25.92 7.67 7.86
CA LEU A 188 -25.63 8.59 8.95
C LEU A 188 -25.20 9.97 8.44
N SER A 189 -25.58 11.02 9.16
CA SER A 189 -25.00 12.35 8.94
C SER A 189 -23.50 12.33 9.22
N ARG A 190 -22.72 13.12 8.47
CA ARG A 190 -21.26 13.17 8.58
C ARG A 190 -20.75 13.32 10.04
N PRO A 191 -21.28 14.23 10.88
CA PRO A 191 -20.83 14.34 12.28
C PRO A 191 -21.13 13.08 13.11
N THR A 192 -22.28 12.46 12.89
CA THR A 192 -22.69 11.24 13.60
C THR A 192 -21.81 10.06 13.21
N PHE A 193 -21.51 9.92 11.91
CA PHE A 193 -20.64 8.89 11.38
C PHE A 193 -19.27 8.92 12.05
N TYR A 194 -18.59 10.07 12.06
CA TYR A 194 -17.25 10.16 12.66
C TYR A 194 -17.29 9.95 14.18
N ARG A 195 -18.31 10.46 14.88
CA ARG A 195 -18.49 10.22 16.33
C ARG A 195 -18.67 8.74 16.64
N TYR A 196 -19.50 8.03 15.89
CA TYR A 196 -19.74 6.59 16.12
C TYR A 196 -18.56 5.74 15.70
N ARG A 197 -17.88 6.10 14.60
CA ARG A 197 -16.62 5.48 14.19
C ARG A 197 -15.59 5.53 15.31
N THR A 198 -15.33 6.71 15.88
CA THR A 198 -14.35 6.85 16.97
C THR A 198 -14.66 5.91 18.14
N ARG A 199 -15.94 5.82 18.54
CA ARG A 199 -16.35 4.94 19.65
C ARG A 199 -16.25 3.46 19.31
N LEU A 200 -16.57 3.05 18.09
CA LEU A 200 -16.49 1.66 17.66
C LEU A 200 -15.04 1.22 17.38
N MET A 201 -14.15 2.15 17.04
CA MET A 201 -12.71 1.91 16.91
C MET A 201 -12.06 1.50 18.25
N GLU A 202 -12.63 1.91 19.40
CA GLU A 202 -12.18 1.45 20.73
C GLU A 202 -12.32 -0.07 20.88
N TYR A 203 -13.22 -0.69 20.11
CA TYR A 203 -13.47 -2.12 20.05
C TYR A 203 -12.86 -2.78 18.79
N GLY A 204 -12.01 -2.07 18.05
CA GLY A 204 -11.39 -2.57 16.82
C GLY A 204 -12.31 -2.62 15.59
N ILE A 205 -13.49 -2.01 15.66
CA ILE A 205 -14.45 -1.95 14.55
C ILE A 205 -14.32 -0.63 13.78
N ASP A 206 -13.93 -0.73 12.51
CA ASP A 206 -13.94 0.42 11.62
C ASP A 206 -15.16 0.42 10.69
N ILE A 207 -16.20 1.14 11.10
CA ILE A 207 -17.43 1.28 10.31
C ILE A 207 -17.26 2.03 8.98
N SER A 208 -16.06 2.56 8.72
CA SER A 208 -15.73 3.19 7.44
C SER A 208 -15.38 2.18 6.34
N ILE A 209 -15.23 0.91 6.73
CA ILE A 209 -14.94 -0.20 5.84
C ILE A 209 -16.23 -1.00 5.67
N VAL A 210 -16.84 -0.99 4.48
CA VAL A 210 -18.11 -1.68 4.23
C VAL A 210 -17.88 -3.20 4.26
N LYS A 211 -18.72 -3.94 4.99
CA LYS A 211 -18.67 -5.41 5.01
C LYS A 211 -19.30 -5.98 3.76
N ASP A 212 -18.58 -6.90 3.11
CA ASP A 212 -19.11 -7.73 2.04
C ASP A 212 -19.81 -8.96 2.67
N ILE A 213 -21.14 -8.99 2.58
CA ILE A 213 -22.00 -10.00 3.23
C ILE A 213 -22.08 -11.29 2.39
N GLU A 214 -21.77 -11.22 1.10
CA GLU A 214 -21.92 -12.35 0.15
C GLU A 214 -20.69 -13.28 0.14
N LYS A 215 -19.55 -12.81 0.63
CA LYS A 215 -18.38 -13.67 0.83
C LYS A 215 -18.54 -14.37 2.17
N GLU A 216 -18.77 -15.69 2.13
CA GLU A 216 -18.65 -16.57 3.30
C GLU A 216 -17.46 -16.11 4.13
N GLN A 217 -17.69 -15.93 5.44
CA GLN A 217 -16.65 -15.70 6.42
C GLN A 217 -15.77 -16.95 6.45
N SER A 218 -14.90 -17.11 5.45
CA SER A 218 -13.81 -18.06 5.53
C SER A 218 -13.08 -17.69 6.82
N ASN A 219 -12.88 -18.65 7.70
CA ASN A 219 -12.22 -18.55 9.01
C ASN A 219 -10.75 -18.06 8.94
N ILE A 220 -10.38 -17.33 7.89
CA ILE A 220 -9.07 -16.78 7.58
C ILE A 220 -8.96 -15.36 8.16
N VAL A 221 -9.40 -15.11 9.38
CA VAL A 221 -8.87 -13.99 10.19
C VAL A 221 -8.98 -14.42 11.65
N PRO A 222 -7.85 -14.78 12.30
CA PRO A 222 -6.96 -13.75 12.81
C PRO A 222 -5.47 -14.14 12.71
N MET A 223 -4.78 -13.68 11.66
CA MET A 223 -3.31 -13.62 11.61
C MET A 223 -2.86 -12.28 11.02
N ILE A 224 -3.44 -11.20 11.52
CA ILE A 224 -2.94 -9.83 11.29
C ILE A 224 -2.24 -9.31 12.56
N ARG A 225 -1.73 -10.22 13.40
CA ARG A 225 -0.65 -9.89 14.32
C ARG A 225 0.61 -10.27 13.60
N TYR A 226 1.33 -9.26 13.10
CA TYR A 226 2.69 -9.35 12.63
C TYR A 226 2.93 -10.64 11.83
N LEU A 227 2.55 -10.66 10.55
CA LEU A 227 3.55 -11.23 9.64
C LEU A 227 4.80 -10.42 10.00
N GLU A 228 5.83 -11.05 10.55
CA GLU A 228 7.15 -10.43 10.66
C GLU A 228 7.46 -10.06 9.22
N ALA A 229 7.08 -8.84 8.85
CA ALA A 229 7.08 -8.41 7.49
C ALA A 229 8.55 -8.13 7.24
N VAL A 230 9.28 -9.17 6.87
CA VAL A 230 10.70 -9.11 6.61
C VAL A 230 10.83 -8.42 5.26
N PRO A 231 11.41 -7.20 5.22
CA PRO A 231 11.78 -6.59 3.96
C PRO A 231 12.67 -7.57 3.21
N MET A 232 12.35 -7.84 1.95
CA MET A 232 13.10 -8.83 1.16
C MET A 232 14.51 -8.34 0.82
N GLY A 233 14.74 -7.02 0.87
CA GLY A 233 15.98 -6.41 0.42
C GLY A 233 16.25 -6.70 -1.06
N ILE A 234 17.45 -6.37 -1.50
CA ILE A 234 17.91 -6.70 -2.84
C ILE A 234 18.77 -7.96 -2.72
N PRO A 235 18.42 -9.07 -3.39
CA PRO A 235 19.19 -10.30 -3.29
C PRO A 235 20.48 -10.23 -4.12
N ASP A 236 21.54 -10.93 -3.67
CA ASP A 236 22.87 -10.91 -4.30
C ASP A 236 22.84 -11.28 -5.79
N TRP A 237 22.02 -12.26 -6.17
CA TRP A 237 21.88 -12.68 -7.57
C TRP A 237 21.42 -11.55 -8.50
N ALA A 238 20.71 -10.54 -7.98
CA ALA A 238 20.28 -9.39 -8.78
C ALA A 238 21.47 -8.48 -9.14
N TYR A 239 22.43 -8.32 -8.22
CA TYR A 239 23.70 -7.64 -8.49
C TYR A 239 24.58 -8.45 -9.45
N GLU A 240 24.71 -9.76 -9.21
CA GLU A 240 25.50 -10.67 -10.07
C GLU A 240 25.02 -10.68 -11.53
N LYS A 241 23.70 -10.57 -11.73
CA LYS A 241 23.08 -10.50 -13.07
C LYS A 241 23.01 -9.08 -13.64
N GLY A 242 23.54 -8.07 -12.96
CA GLY A 242 23.55 -6.68 -13.44
C GLY A 242 22.16 -6.03 -13.53
N LEU A 243 21.20 -6.50 -12.74
CA LEU A 243 19.83 -5.97 -12.71
C LEU A 243 19.69 -4.73 -11.80
N VAL A 244 20.75 -4.41 -11.06
CA VAL A 244 20.84 -3.27 -10.15
C VAL A 244 22.07 -2.46 -10.53
N ALA A 245 21.88 -1.14 -10.65
CA ALA A 245 22.90 -0.18 -11.06
C ALA A 245 23.71 0.35 -9.86
#